data_AF-A0A1M5LTL4-F1
#
_entry.id   AF-A0A1M5LTL4-F1
#
_cell.length_a   1.000
_cell.length_b   1.000
_cell.length_c   1.000
_cell.angle_alpha   90.00
_cell.angle_beta   90.00
_cell.angle_gamma   90.00
#
_symmetry.space_group_name_H-M   'P 1'
#
loop_
_entity.id
_entity.type
_entity.pdbx_description
1 polymer ?
#
loop_
_entity_poly.entity_id
_entity_poly.type
_entity_poly.pdbx_seq_one_letter_code
_entity_poly.pdbx_strand_id
1 'polypeptide(L)'
;MQHSLKKLFPSFSDDLIDEIESNAIWQSYKAGDVIMRTGQYINYTLLITKGQVKIYREGENGGEFFMYYLQPGQACAVSMICATKSQTSQIMAKVVEDVELIMIPLSLMEKWMMQYRSWYEFVILTYRTRFEEILEVVDSIAFRAMDERLEFYLKRHAEACHCKELKLSHQEIAIELNTSREVISRLLKKMEQRGLVRLHRNNIELLT
;
A
#
# COMPACT_ATOMS: atom_id res chain seq x y z
N MET A 1 -6.69 -13.61 -27.70
CA MET A 1 -6.89 -12.66 -26.58
C MET A 1 -6.82 -13.41 -25.24
N GLN A 2 -7.54 -14.55 -25.11
CA GLN A 2 -7.50 -15.48 -23.97
C GLN A 2 -6.11 -15.79 -23.39
N HIS A 3 -5.16 -16.18 -24.23
CA HIS A 3 -3.80 -16.52 -23.76
C HIS A 3 -3.08 -15.34 -23.10
N SER A 4 -3.39 -14.10 -23.52
CA SER A 4 -2.82 -12.89 -22.93
C SER A 4 -3.46 -12.56 -21.58
N LEU A 5 -4.77 -12.77 -21.44
CA LEU A 5 -5.48 -12.54 -20.19
C LEU A 5 -5.07 -13.54 -19.12
N LYS A 6 -4.95 -14.83 -19.46
CA LYS A 6 -4.49 -15.86 -18.53
C LYS A 6 -3.08 -15.58 -17.99
N LYS A 7 -2.20 -14.99 -18.81
CA LYS A 7 -0.85 -14.61 -18.37
C LYS A 7 -0.87 -13.46 -17.36
N LEU A 8 -1.75 -12.48 -17.54
CA LEU A 8 -1.88 -11.32 -16.66
C LEU A 8 -2.68 -11.63 -15.39
N PHE A 9 -3.69 -12.48 -15.50
CA PHE A 9 -4.60 -12.88 -14.43
C PHE A 9 -4.61 -14.41 -14.29
N PRO A 10 -3.53 -15.02 -13.75
CA PRO A 10 -3.34 -16.47 -13.74
C PRO A 10 -4.39 -17.21 -12.91
N SER A 11 -5.04 -16.54 -11.96
CA SER A 11 -6.10 -17.12 -11.14
C SER A 11 -7.44 -17.22 -11.86
N PHE A 12 -7.65 -16.54 -12.98
CA PHE A 12 -8.94 -16.55 -13.69
C PHE A 12 -9.21 -17.92 -14.31
N SER A 13 -10.40 -18.46 -14.08
CA SER A 13 -10.87 -19.68 -14.76
C SER A 13 -11.18 -19.39 -16.22
N ASP A 14 -11.14 -20.41 -17.08
CA ASP A 14 -11.36 -20.22 -18.52
C ASP A 14 -12.78 -19.69 -18.80
N ASP A 15 -13.80 -20.22 -18.12
CA ASP A 15 -15.18 -19.71 -18.20
C ASP A 15 -15.32 -18.23 -17.80
N LEU A 16 -14.49 -17.74 -16.87
CA LEU A 16 -14.49 -16.34 -16.47
C LEU A 16 -13.83 -15.47 -17.54
N ILE A 17 -12.77 -15.97 -18.18
CA ILE A 17 -12.11 -15.28 -19.29
C ILE A 17 -13.08 -15.14 -20.46
N ASP A 18 -13.83 -16.19 -20.79
CA ASP A 18 -14.85 -16.16 -21.85
C ASP A 18 -15.93 -15.10 -21.55
N GLU A 19 -16.39 -15.05 -20.30
CA GLU A 19 -17.40 -14.08 -19.85
C GLU A 19 -16.84 -12.63 -19.86
N ILE A 20 -15.57 -12.43 -19.52
CA ILE A 20 -14.87 -11.13 -19.66
C ILE A 20 -14.78 -10.71 -21.12
N GLU A 21 -14.34 -11.61 -22.00
CA GLU A 21 -14.21 -11.32 -23.43
C GLU A 21 -15.56 -10.96 -24.07
N SER A 22 -16.64 -11.57 -23.59
CA SER A 22 -17.99 -11.39 -24.15
C SER A 22 -18.71 -10.13 -23.62
N ASN A 23 -18.45 -9.72 -22.37
CA ASN A 23 -19.27 -8.72 -21.69
C ASN A 23 -18.51 -7.49 -21.17
N ALA A 24 -17.18 -7.51 -21.16
CA ALA A 24 -16.40 -6.38 -20.68
C ALA A 24 -16.10 -5.36 -21.79
N ILE A 25 -15.82 -4.12 -21.38
CA ILE A 25 -15.53 -3.02 -22.30
C ILE A 25 -14.02 -2.79 -22.33
N TRP A 26 -13.41 -2.90 -23.51
CA TRP A 26 -12.00 -2.64 -23.72
C TRP A 26 -11.79 -1.16 -24.05
N GLN A 27 -10.85 -0.52 -23.35
CA GLN A 27 -10.53 0.89 -23.55
C GLN A 27 -9.03 1.12 -23.53
N SER A 28 -8.60 2.18 -24.21
CA SER A 28 -7.22 2.64 -24.23
C SER A 28 -7.16 4.14 -23.97
N TYR A 29 -6.17 4.56 -23.19
CA TYR A 29 -5.97 5.95 -22.81
C TYR A 29 -4.51 6.36 -23.01
N LYS A 30 -4.28 7.64 -23.27
CA LYS A 30 -2.94 8.20 -23.45
C LYS A 30 -2.38 8.73 -22.15
N ALA A 31 -1.05 8.74 -22.05
CA ALA A 31 -0.37 9.40 -20.94
C ALA A 31 -0.89 10.83 -20.74
N GLY A 32 -1.29 11.15 -19.51
CA GLY A 32 -1.92 12.42 -19.14
C GLY A 32 -3.43 12.34 -18.91
N ASP A 33 -4.13 11.35 -19.48
CA ASP A 33 -5.58 11.20 -19.34
C ASP A 33 -5.99 10.93 -17.89
N VAL A 34 -7.12 11.50 -17.48
CA VAL A 34 -7.73 11.25 -16.16
C VAL A 34 -8.94 10.35 -16.35
N ILE A 35 -8.84 9.12 -15.89
CA ILE A 35 -9.85 8.07 -16.10
C ILE A 35 -10.89 8.00 -14.97
N MET A 36 -10.58 8.57 -13.81
CA MET A 36 -11.49 8.65 -12.68
C MET A 36 -11.21 9.91 -11.86
N ARG A 37 -12.28 10.59 -11.46
CA ARG A 37 -12.22 11.80 -10.64
C ARG A 37 -12.89 11.61 -9.28
N THR A 38 -12.40 12.31 -8.27
CA THR A 38 -13.08 12.43 -6.98
C THR A 38 -14.50 12.96 -7.19
N GLY A 39 -15.49 12.39 -6.49
CA GLY A 39 -16.90 12.77 -6.62
C GLY A 39 -17.62 12.15 -7.83
N GLN A 40 -16.91 11.51 -8.76
CA GLN A 40 -17.54 10.79 -9.88
C GLN A 40 -18.12 9.45 -9.41
N TYR A 41 -19.32 9.11 -9.89
CA TYR A 41 -19.87 7.77 -9.69
C TYR A 41 -19.00 6.72 -10.38
N ILE A 42 -18.66 5.67 -9.63
CA ILE A 42 -17.93 4.53 -10.18
C ILE A 42 -18.95 3.55 -10.72
N ASN A 43 -18.94 3.32 -12.03
CA ASN A 43 -19.83 2.38 -12.72
C ASN A 43 -19.11 1.16 -13.27
N TYR A 44 -17.79 1.09 -13.10
CA TYR A 44 -16.95 0.02 -13.64
C TYR A 44 -15.81 -0.30 -12.69
N THR A 45 -15.47 -1.58 -12.61
CA THR A 45 -14.18 -2.04 -12.10
C THR A 45 -13.15 -2.02 -13.24
N LEU A 46 -11.93 -1.57 -12.95
CA LEU A 46 -10.86 -1.49 -13.95
C LEU A 46 -9.84 -2.63 -13.75
N LEU A 47 -9.54 -3.37 -14.82
CA LEU A 47 -8.41 -4.28 -14.91
C LEU A 47 -7.37 -3.71 -15.88
N ILE A 48 -6.11 -3.60 -15.47
CA ILE A 48 -5.05 -3.08 -16.33
C ILE A 48 -4.43 -4.24 -17.11
N THR A 49 -4.35 -4.10 -18.43
CA THR A 49 -3.69 -5.10 -19.30
C THR A 49 -2.34 -4.62 -19.83
N LYS A 50 -2.11 -3.30 -19.88
CA LYS A 50 -0.85 -2.69 -20.28
C LYS A 50 -0.72 -1.27 -19.72
N GLY A 51 0.52 -0.80 -19.58
CA GLY A 51 0.85 0.55 -19.14
C GLY A 51 0.69 0.73 -17.64
N GLN A 52 0.59 1.99 -17.21
CA GLN A 52 0.58 2.33 -15.80
C GLN A 52 -0.36 3.50 -15.48
N VAL A 53 -1.11 3.36 -14.39
CA VAL A 53 -2.03 4.39 -13.87
C VAL A 53 -1.60 4.81 -12.47
N LYS A 54 -1.46 6.11 -12.23
CA LYS A 54 -1.24 6.71 -10.90
C LYS A 54 -2.57 6.87 -10.18
N ILE A 55 -2.67 6.30 -8.98
CA ILE A 55 -3.76 6.53 -8.04
C ILE A 55 -3.31 7.53 -6.97
N TYR A 56 -4.11 8.56 -6.75
CA TYR A 56 -3.81 9.63 -5.80
C TYR A 56 -5.09 10.26 -5.24
N ARG A 57 -4.97 10.97 -4.12
CA ARG A 57 -6.03 11.85 -3.59
C ARG A 57 -5.65 13.29 -3.83
N GLU A 58 -6.66 14.11 -4.03
CA GLU A 58 -6.52 15.57 -4.05
C GLU A 58 -6.93 16.09 -2.67
N GLY A 59 -6.05 16.84 -2.02
CA GLY A 59 -6.34 17.55 -0.79
C GLY A 59 -7.13 18.83 -1.06
N GLU A 60 -7.73 19.41 -0.02
CA GLU A 60 -8.56 20.63 -0.13
C GLU A 60 -7.80 21.83 -0.72
N ASN A 61 -6.47 21.84 -0.57
CA ASN A 61 -5.60 22.90 -1.09
C ASN A 61 -5.08 22.62 -2.52
N GLY A 62 -5.61 21.61 -3.22
CA GLY A 62 -5.14 21.18 -4.55
C GLY A 62 -3.85 20.35 -4.54
N GLY A 63 -3.34 19.99 -3.36
CA GLY A 63 -2.17 19.12 -3.23
C GLY A 63 -2.49 17.68 -3.61
N GLU A 64 -1.62 17.02 -4.39
CA GLU A 64 -1.77 15.61 -4.72
C GLU A 64 -1.06 14.72 -3.69
N PHE A 65 -1.82 13.84 -3.02
CA PHE A 65 -1.28 12.76 -2.20
C PHE A 65 -1.23 11.48 -3.03
N PHE A 66 -0.03 11.11 -3.49
CA PHE A 66 0.19 9.85 -4.18
C PHE A 66 -0.12 8.67 -3.26
N MET A 67 -0.84 7.67 -3.79
CA MET A 67 -1.13 6.43 -3.06
C MET A 67 -0.32 5.27 -3.62
N TYR A 68 -0.55 4.89 -4.88
CA TYR A 68 0.12 3.76 -5.52
C TYR A 68 -0.04 3.81 -7.04
N TYR A 69 0.65 2.91 -7.74
CA TYR A 69 0.45 2.65 -9.16
C TYR A 69 -0.38 1.38 -9.40
N LEU A 70 -1.20 1.40 -10.44
CA LEU A 70 -1.78 0.20 -11.03
C LEU A 70 -0.96 -0.20 -12.26
N GLN A 71 -0.61 -1.48 -12.31
CA GLN A 71 0.20 -2.12 -13.35
C GLN A 71 -0.55 -3.28 -14.00
N PRO A 72 -0.06 -3.83 -15.12
CA PRO A 72 -0.70 -4.95 -15.79
C PRO A 72 -0.91 -6.14 -14.86
N GLY A 73 -2.09 -6.76 -14.92
CA GLY A 73 -2.50 -7.84 -14.00
C GLY A 73 -3.09 -7.35 -12.67
N GLN A 74 -3.15 -6.04 -12.45
CA GLN A 74 -3.77 -5.45 -11.27
C GLN A 74 -5.12 -4.82 -11.58
N ALA A 75 -5.86 -4.57 -10.51
CA ALA A 75 -7.15 -3.90 -10.57
C ALA A 75 -7.28 -2.82 -9.50
N CYS A 76 -8.20 -1.88 -9.74
CA CYS A 76 -8.45 -0.80 -8.79
C CYS A 76 -9.37 -1.27 -7.66
N ALA A 77 -8.81 -1.56 -6.48
CA ALA A 77 -9.55 -2.02 -5.29
C ALA A 77 -10.68 -1.06 -4.86
N VAL A 78 -10.50 0.25 -5.01
CA VAL A 78 -11.53 1.24 -4.65
C VAL A 78 -12.75 1.13 -5.58
N SER A 79 -12.50 0.89 -6.87
CA SER A 79 -13.60 0.74 -7.84
C SER A 79 -14.48 -0.48 -7.56
N MET A 80 -13.92 -1.53 -6.96
CA MET A 80 -14.63 -2.76 -6.60
C MET A 80 -15.53 -2.63 -5.36
N ILE A 81 -15.23 -1.75 -4.38
CA ILE A 81 -16.08 -1.54 -3.19
C ILE A 81 -17.25 -0.62 -3.52
N CYS A 82 -17.00 0.48 -4.24
CA CYS A 82 -18.05 1.44 -4.58
C CYS A 82 -19.18 0.80 -5.38
N ALA A 83 -18.88 -0.30 -6.08
CA ALA A 83 -19.81 -1.22 -6.72
C ALA A 83 -21.05 -1.52 -5.87
N THR A 84 -20.83 -1.86 -4.61
CA THR A 84 -21.87 -2.39 -3.72
C THR A 84 -22.77 -1.32 -3.07
N LYS A 85 -22.45 -0.02 -3.23
CA LYS A 85 -23.14 1.07 -2.51
C LYS A 85 -23.43 2.33 -3.32
N SER A 86 -23.25 2.32 -4.64
CA SER A 86 -23.43 3.50 -5.51
C SER A 86 -22.67 4.74 -4.99
N GLN A 87 -21.44 4.52 -4.51
CA GLN A 87 -20.63 5.58 -3.91
C GLN A 87 -19.81 6.31 -4.96
N THR A 88 -19.57 7.60 -4.69
CA THR A 88 -18.65 8.42 -5.49
C THR A 88 -17.20 8.09 -5.15
N SER A 89 -16.31 8.20 -6.14
CA SER A 89 -14.89 7.98 -5.93
C SER A 89 -14.30 8.98 -4.93
N GLN A 90 -13.43 8.47 -4.06
CA GLN A 90 -12.63 9.28 -3.12
C GLN A 90 -11.18 9.48 -3.59
N ILE A 91 -10.88 8.97 -4.79
CA ILE A 91 -9.55 8.95 -5.40
C ILE A 91 -9.61 9.42 -6.86
N MET A 92 -8.47 9.88 -7.35
CA MET A 92 -8.21 10.20 -8.74
C MET A 92 -7.36 9.10 -9.38
N ALA A 93 -7.57 8.87 -10.67
CA ALA A 93 -6.76 7.96 -11.47
C ALA A 93 -6.27 8.68 -12.73
N LYS A 94 -4.95 8.80 -12.88
CA LYS A 94 -4.29 9.46 -14.02
C LYS A 94 -3.33 8.51 -14.71
N VAL A 95 -3.42 8.45 -16.03
CA VAL A 95 -2.58 7.62 -16.88
C VAL A 95 -1.19 8.26 -16.95
N VAL A 96 -0.14 7.49 -16.64
CA VAL A 96 1.25 7.98 -16.66
C VAL A 96 2.08 7.38 -17.80
N GLU A 97 1.66 6.22 -18.29
CA GLU A 97 2.12 5.57 -19.52
C GLU A 97 0.87 5.18 -20.32
N ASP A 98 0.90 5.18 -21.65
CA ASP A 98 -0.23 4.73 -22.47
C ASP A 98 -0.78 3.38 -21.96
N VAL A 99 -2.08 3.36 -21.63
CA VAL A 99 -2.73 2.24 -20.94
C VAL A 99 -3.74 1.57 -21.85
N GLU A 100 -3.78 0.25 -21.78
CA GLU A 100 -4.89 -0.59 -22.24
C GLU A 100 -5.52 -1.22 -20.99
N LEU A 101 -6.84 -1.16 -20.90
CA LEU A 101 -7.59 -1.65 -19.74
C LEU A 101 -8.93 -2.26 -20.14
N ILE A 102 -9.46 -3.04 -19.21
CA ILE A 102 -10.80 -3.63 -19.28
C ILE A 102 -11.66 -2.97 -18.22
N MET A 103 -12.83 -2.48 -18.62
CA MET A 103 -13.86 -1.93 -17.75
C MET A 103 -14.96 -2.98 -17.59
N ILE A 104 -15.13 -3.49 -16.36
CA ILE A 104 -16.16 -4.46 -16.01
C ILE A 104 -17.34 -3.71 -15.37
N PRO A 105 -18.53 -3.73 -15.98
CA PRO A 105 -19.74 -3.16 -15.37
C PRO A 105 -19.98 -3.66 -13.95
N LEU A 106 -20.42 -2.79 -13.05
CA LEU A 106 -20.67 -3.18 -11.65
C LEU A 106 -21.65 -4.35 -11.51
N SER A 107 -22.68 -4.39 -12.36
CA SER A 107 -23.67 -5.48 -12.37
C SER A 107 -23.04 -6.85 -12.62
N LEU A 108 -21.98 -6.90 -13.43
CA LEU A 108 -21.22 -8.12 -13.67
C LEU A 108 -20.28 -8.44 -12.53
N MET A 109 -19.67 -7.43 -11.90
CA MET A 109 -18.80 -7.64 -10.74
C MET A 109 -19.54 -8.37 -9.61
N GLU A 110 -20.76 -7.94 -9.26
CA GLU A 110 -21.56 -8.59 -8.22
C GLU A 110 -21.99 -10.00 -8.62
N LYS A 111 -22.44 -10.19 -9.87
CA LYS A 111 -22.81 -11.49 -10.43
C LYS A 111 -21.62 -12.46 -10.37
N TRP A 112 -20.43 -12.02 -10.79
CA TRP A 112 -19.25 -12.87 -10.89
C TRP A 112 -18.67 -13.22 -9.52
N MET A 113 -18.83 -12.37 -8.50
CA MET A 113 -18.46 -12.71 -7.11
C MET A 113 -19.21 -13.95 -6.60
N MET A 114 -20.44 -14.18 -7.06
CA MET A 114 -21.25 -15.35 -6.69
C MET A 114 -21.04 -16.56 -7.60
N GLN A 115 -20.68 -16.32 -8.87
CA GLN A 115 -20.63 -17.38 -9.89
C GLN A 115 -19.23 -17.94 -10.12
N TYR A 116 -18.19 -17.11 -10.03
CA TYR A 116 -16.83 -17.50 -10.37
C TYR A 116 -15.92 -17.36 -9.15
N ARG A 117 -15.54 -18.50 -8.57
CA ARG A 117 -14.61 -18.55 -7.44
C ARG A 117 -13.28 -17.85 -7.74
N SER A 118 -12.79 -17.98 -8.97
CA SER A 118 -11.57 -17.35 -9.46
C SER A 118 -11.62 -15.81 -9.40
N TRP A 119 -12.79 -15.22 -9.71
CA TRP A 119 -13.03 -13.78 -9.58
C TRP A 119 -13.07 -13.37 -8.10
N TYR A 120 -13.80 -14.11 -7.28
CA TYR A 120 -13.87 -13.88 -5.83
C TYR A 120 -12.47 -13.88 -5.20
N GLU A 121 -11.65 -14.89 -5.47
CA GLU A 121 -10.29 -15.01 -4.96
C GLU A 121 -9.41 -13.85 -5.41
N PHE A 122 -9.53 -13.42 -6.67
CA PHE A 122 -8.81 -12.26 -7.19
C PHE A 122 -9.18 -10.95 -6.46
N VAL A 123 -10.48 -10.72 -6.21
CA VAL A 123 -10.95 -9.55 -5.47
C VAL A 123 -10.39 -9.55 -4.04
N ILE A 124 -10.46 -10.68 -3.35
CA ILE A 124 -9.91 -10.82 -1.98
C ILE A 124 -8.40 -10.61 -1.96
N LEU A 125 -7.66 -11.20 -2.89
CA LEU A 125 -6.20 -11.00 -3.01
C LEU A 125 -5.86 -9.54 -3.26
N THR A 126 -6.61 -8.87 -4.14
CA THR A 126 -6.44 -7.44 -4.43
C THR A 126 -6.59 -6.61 -3.16
N TYR A 127 -7.58 -6.88 -2.31
CA TYR A 127 -7.73 -6.19 -1.03
C TYR A 127 -6.63 -6.52 -0.04
N ARG A 128 -6.23 -7.79 0.04
CA ARG A 128 -5.14 -8.22 0.92
C ARG A 128 -3.85 -7.48 0.59
N THR A 129 -3.46 -7.39 -0.68
CA THR A 129 -2.26 -6.65 -1.09
C THR A 129 -2.34 -5.18 -0.70
N ARG A 130 -3.50 -4.53 -0.88
CA ARG A 130 -3.67 -3.13 -0.46
C ARG A 130 -3.62 -2.96 1.06
N PHE A 131 -4.13 -3.92 1.81
CA PHE A 131 -4.03 -3.91 3.27
C PHE A 131 -2.58 -4.08 3.74
N GLU A 132 -1.82 -4.99 3.12
CA GLU A 132 -0.39 -5.18 3.39
C GLU A 132 0.41 -3.89 3.08
N GLU A 133 0.15 -3.21 1.96
CA GLU A 133 0.77 -1.91 1.63
C GLU A 133 0.46 -0.83 2.70
N ILE A 134 -0.78 -0.78 3.22
CA ILE A 134 -1.14 0.15 4.30
C ILE A 134 -0.36 -0.18 5.57
N LEU A 135 -0.22 -1.47 5.92
CA LEU A 135 0.56 -1.89 7.08
C LEU A 135 2.04 -1.50 6.94
N GLU A 136 2.63 -1.64 5.75
CA GLU A 136 4.01 -1.19 5.50
C GLU A 136 4.17 0.33 5.71
N VAL A 137 3.19 1.12 5.27
CA VAL A 137 3.19 2.58 5.50
C VAL A 137 3.05 2.88 6.99
N VAL A 138 2.12 2.24 7.69
CA VAL A 138 1.91 2.40 9.14
C VAL A 138 3.18 2.04 9.91
N ASP A 139 3.80 0.90 9.58
CA ASP A 139 5.08 0.46 10.13
C ASP A 139 6.14 1.52 9.89
N SER A 140 6.29 2.03 8.66
CA SER A 140 7.29 3.05 8.36
C SER A 140 7.13 4.33 9.18
N ILE A 141 5.90 4.76 9.44
CA ILE A 141 5.58 5.95 10.25
C ILE A 141 5.86 5.65 11.73
N ALA A 142 5.38 4.51 12.22
CA ALA A 142 5.61 4.08 13.59
C ALA A 142 7.11 3.93 13.90
N PHE A 143 7.88 3.34 12.98
CA PHE A 143 9.33 3.16 13.13
C PHE A 143 10.12 4.46 12.95
N ARG A 144 9.74 5.37 12.04
CA ARG A 144 10.39 6.69 11.94
C ARG A 144 10.15 7.53 13.19
N ALA A 145 8.91 7.56 13.67
CA ALA A 145 8.59 8.18 14.96
C ALA A 145 9.33 7.48 16.11
N MET A 146 9.52 6.16 16.04
CA MET A 146 10.27 5.42 17.06
C MET A 146 11.78 5.67 17.00
N ASP A 147 12.37 5.81 15.81
CA ASP A 147 13.77 6.22 15.61
C ASP A 147 14.03 7.56 16.32
N GLU A 148 13.15 8.54 16.10
CA GLU A 148 13.23 9.86 16.74
C GLU A 148 12.99 9.81 18.25
N ARG A 149 11.97 9.06 18.71
CA ARG A 149 11.68 8.87 20.13
C ARG A 149 12.82 8.16 20.86
N LEU A 150 13.44 7.17 20.23
CA LEU A 150 14.61 6.46 20.78
C LEU A 150 15.81 7.40 20.88
N GLU A 151 16.09 8.18 19.84
CA GLU A 151 17.20 9.14 19.88
C GLU A 151 16.98 10.20 20.97
N PHE A 152 15.77 10.77 21.06
CA PHE A 152 15.41 11.73 22.12
C PHE A 152 15.51 11.11 23.51
N TYR A 153 15.03 9.87 23.67
CA TYR A 153 15.07 9.13 24.92
C TYR A 153 16.51 8.90 25.40
N LEU A 154 17.40 8.41 24.53
CA LEU A 154 18.80 8.17 24.89
C LEU A 154 19.53 9.48 25.24
N LYS A 155 19.31 10.56 24.47
CA LYS A 155 19.87 11.88 24.78
C LYS A 155 19.40 12.39 26.13
N ARG A 156 18.10 12.32 26.43
CA ARG A 156 17.55 12.76 27.71
C ARG A 156 18.10 11.95 28.89
N HIS A 157 18.28 10.63 28.70
CA HIS A 157 18.90 9.78 29.70
C HIS A 157 20.35 10.16 29.97
N ALA A 158 21.13 10.41 28.91
CA ALA A 158 22.53 10.82 29.01
C ALA A 158 22.70 12.19 29.67
N GLU A 159 21.82 13.14 29.35
CA GLU A 159 21.75 14.45 30.00
C GLU A 159 21.44 14.31 31.49
N ALA A 160 20.46 13.47 31.85
CA ALA A 160 20.04 13.28 33.24
C ALA A 160 21.11 12.60 34.10
N CYS A 161 21.87 11.64 33.54
CA CYS A 161 22.95 10.96 34.27
C CYS A 161 24.31 11.66 34.15
N HIS A 162 24.42 12.71 33.33
CA HIS A 162 25.68 13.33 32.92
C HIS A 162 26.71 12.28 32.44
N CYS A 163 26.25 11.29 31.68
CA CYS A 163 27.03 10.12 31.30
C CYS A 163 26.77 9.73 29.85
N LYS A 164 27.81 9.24 29.15
CA LYS A 164 27.67 8.71 27.78
C LYS A 164 27.36 7.21 27.75
N GLU A 165 27.57 6.51 28.86
CA GLU A 165 27.28 5.08 29.01
C GLU A 165 25.96 4.88 29.73
N LEU A 166 24.97 4.39 29.00
CA LEU A 166 23.62 4.15 29.47
C LEU A 166 23.45 2.67 29.81
N LYS A 167 23.35 2.37 31.11
CA LYS A 167 23.05 1.02 31.64
C LYS A 167 21.57 0.70 31.46
N LEU A 168 21.15 0.55 30.22
CA LEU A 168 19.78 0.23 29.82
C LEU A 168 19.77 -1.01 28.94
N SER A 169 18.88 -1.94 29.24
CA SER A 169 18.58 -3.08 28.37
C SER A 169 17.59 -2.68 27.28
N HIS A 170 17.61 -3.41 26.16
CA HIS A 170 16.63 -3.19 25.08
C HIS A 170 15.18 -3.40 25.55
N GLN A 171 14.98 -4.23 26.59
CA GLN A 171 13.65 -4.50 27.14
C GLN A 171 13.13 -3.31 27.96
N GLU A 172 13.98 -2.68 28.78
CA GLU A 172 13.60 -1.50 29.56
C GLU A 172 13.21 -0.34 28.64
N ILE A 173 14.03 -0.07 27.63
CA ILE A 173 13.76 0.94 26.61
C ILE A 173 12.45 0.65 25.87
N ALA A 174 12.18 -0.62 25.55
CA ALA A 174 10.97 -1.03 24.86
C ALA A 174 9.71 -0.76 25.71
N ILE A 175 9.77 -1.05 27.01
CA ILE A 175 8.68 -0.77 27.96
C ILE A 175 8.43 0.73 28.04
N GLU A 176 9.49 1.54 28.22
CA GLU A 176 9.35 2.99 28.39
C GLU A 176 8.92 3.72 27.11
N LEU A 177 9.29 3.21 25.94
CA LEU A 177 8.85 3.73 24.65
C LEU A 177 7.52 3.11 24.14
N ASN A 178 6.94 2.18 24.91
CA ASN A 178 5.73 1.44 24.58
C ASN A 178 5.81 0.77 23.19
N THR A 179 6.84 -0.07 23.01
CA THR A 179 7.10 -0.83 21.78
C THR A 179 7.67 -2.21 22.11
N SER A 180 7.99 -3.02 21.10
CA SER A 180 8.57 -4.35 21.30
C SER A 180 10.11 -4.29 21.44
N ARG A 181 10.69 -5.28 22.11
CA ARG A 181 12.15 -5.41 22.25
C ARG A 181 12.84 -5.58 20.89
N GLU A 182 12.22 -6.32 19.97
CA GLU A 182 12.71 -6.56 18.61
C GLU A 182 12.82 -5.25 17.84
N VAL A 183 11.83 -4.37 17.99
CA VAL A 183 11.84 -3.01 17.43
C VAL A 183 13.05 -2.25 17.94
N ILE A 184 13.20 -2.10 19.26
CA ILE A 184 14.34 -1.37 19.85
C ILE A 184 15.68 -1.95 19.41
N SER A 185 15.81 -3.29 19.40
CA SER A 185 17.02 -3.98 18.99
C SER A 185 17.40 -3.63 17.54
N ARG A 186 16.42 -3.60 16.63
CA ARG A 186 16.64 -3.23 15.23
C ARG A 186 17.03 -1.76 15.07
N LEU A 187 16.40 -0.84 15.81
CA LEU A 187 16.70 0.59 15.73
C LEU A 187 18.08 0.91 16.31
N LEU A 188 18.44 0.33 17.46
CA LEU A 188 19.77 0.47 18.05
C LEU A 188 20.87 -0.04 17.12
N LYS A 189 20.64 -1.16 16.42
CA LYS A 189 21.57 -1.69 15.41
C LYS A 189 21.76 -0.71 14.24
N LYS A 190 20.68 -0.07 13.80
CA LYS A 190 20.72 0.98 12.76
C LYS A 190 21.45 2.25 13.25
N MET A 191 21.28 2.65 14.51
CA MET A 191 22.04 3.75 15.12
C MET A 191 23.54 3.43 15.20
N GLU A 192 23.89 2.18 15.56
CA GLU A 192 25.28 1.70 15.59
C GLU A 192 25.93 1.73 14.19
N GLN A 193 25.22 1.27 13.16
CA GLN A 193 25.69 1.34 11.76
C GLN A 193 25.90 2.78 11.27
N ARG A 194 25.15 3.75 11.80
CA ARG A 194 25.33 5.18 11.51
C ARG A 194 26.42 5.85 12.37
N GLY A 195 27.06 5.12 13.29
CA GLY A 195 28.07 5.66 14.19
C GLY A 195 27.52 6.59 15.28
N LEU A 196 26.23 6.48 15.61
CA LEU A 196 25.60 7.32 16.66
C LEU A 196 25.74 6.71 18.06
N VAL A 197 25.81 5.38 18.14
CA VAL A 197 25.95 4.61 19.38
C VAL A 197 26.90 3.44 19.18
N ARG A 198 27.43 2.91 20.27
CA ARG A 198 28.12 1.61 20.33
C ARG A 198 27.38 0.71 21.31
N LEU A 199 27.03 -0.51 20.88
CA LEU A 199 26.28 -1.44 21.69
C LEU A 199 27.21 -2.39 22.45
N HIS A 200 26.99 -2.50 23.75
CA HIS A 200 27.68 -3.43 24.65
C HIS A 200 26.65 -4.35 25.31
N ARG A 201 27.11 -5.37 26.05
CA ARG A 201 26.19 -6.24 26.80
C ARG A 201 25.51 -5.44 27.91
N ASN A 202 24.19 -5.28 27.83
CA ASN A 202 23.36 -4.49 28.77
C ASN A 202 23.83 -3.03 28.95
N ASN A 203 24.50 -2.46 27.96
CA ASN A 203 24.98 -1.09 28.02
C ASN A 203 25.01 -0.46 26.62
N ILE A 204 24.66 0.82 26.53
CA ILE A 204 24.62 1.59 25.28
C ILE A 204 25.50 2.81 25.46
N GLU A 205 26.54 2.93 24.65
CA GLU A 205 27.44 4.09 24.64
C GLU A 205 27.03 5.05 23.53
N LEU A 206 26.74 6.32 23.87
CA LEU A 206 26.47 7.37 22.89
C LEU A 206 27.79 7.91 22.32
N LEU A 207 27.91 7.96 20.99
CA LEU A 207 29.12 8.41 20.28
C LEU A 207 29.08 9.90 19.90
N THR A 208 28.16 10.66 20.50
CA THR A 208 28.01 12.11 20.31
C THR A 208 29.20 12.88 20.88
#